data_AF-A0A5R9NZV2-F1
#
_entry.id   AF-A0A5R9NZV2-F1
#
_cell.length_a   1.000
_cell.length_b   1.000
_cell.length_c   1.000
_cell.angle_alpha   90.00
_cell.angle_beta   90.00
_cell.angle_gamma   90.00
#
_symmetry.space_group_name_H-M   'P 1'
#
loop_
_entity.id
_entity.type
_entity.pdbx_description
1 polymer ?
#
loop_
_entity_poly.entity_id
_entity_poly.type
_entity_poly.pdbx_seq_one_letter_code
_entity_poly.pdbx_strand_id
1 'polypeptide(L)'
;MKIWYFSCIHLDIMSVFSKRFLVGSLEDLSRPEPIKPRVHTLVFDPGIDADVCVVAGDFFPDLIRSVEALEPISKRMPVILVPGNRDYYRGPFRPDTKTKLLSVAKRRAKKIGNIHVLENGSVVIDGTTFIGSTLWTDLRGVTDPAVFEPWNDFRKIFVKPDQRFTPAHQTRAFLRSKAYIDAELKKPKTGPRVVVSHTIPHPAGVSPRFADNAFGVFFNNDFSNLLASADAPEAWIFGNNLDGCDVQVGRTRLLSNPHGHVLKNGQAENPNFNVNKTFELGAIAQTPEQQGMLG
;
A
#
# COMPACT_ATOMS: atom_id res chain seq x y z
N MET A 1 -20.05 4.04 3.70
CA MET A 1 -18.95 3.38 4.43
C MET A 1 -17.84 4.40 4.66
N LYS A 2 -17.45 4.61 5.92
CA LYS A 2 -16.40 5.53 6.34
C LYS A 2 -15.06 4.78 6.38
N ILE A 3 -14.13 5.21 5.53
CA ILE A 3 -12.81 4.59 5.41
C ILE A 3 -11.77 5.50 6.04
N TRP A 4 -11.02 4.95 6.99
CA TRP A 4 -9.80 5.55 7.52
C TRP A 4 -8.61 5.09 6.69
N TYR A 5 -7.75 6.01 6.23
CA TYR A 5 -6.67 5.66 5.32
C TYR A 5 -5.37 6.43 5.53
N PHE A 6 -4.25 5.74 5.34
CA PHE A 6 -2.91 6.29 5.39
C PHE A 6 -1.91 5.40 4.63
N SER A 7 -0.70 5.91 4.43
CA SER A 7 0.39 5.20 3.76
C SER A 7 1.75 5.74 4.21
N CYS A 8 2.83 5.05 3.84
CA CYS A 8 4.20 5.57 3.98
C CYS A 8 4.50 6.08 5.39
N ILE A 9 4.03 5.38 6.43
CA ILE A 9 4.33 5.74 7.82
C ILE A 9 5.82 5.55 8.10
N HIS A 10 6.45 4.56 7.44
CA HIS A 10 7.88 4.28 7.57
C HIS A 10 8.32 4.26 9.04
N LEU A 11 7.63 3.49 9.89
CA LEU A 11 7.98 3.36 11.31
C LEU A 11 9.44 2.85 11.43
N ASP A 12 10.37 3.79 11.52
CA ASP A 12 11.80 3.51 11.57
C ASP A 12 12.18 3.28 13.04
N ILE A 13 12.95 2.23 13.32
CA ILE A 13 13.36 1.84 14.69
C ILE A 13 14.49 2.75 15.22
N MET A 14 14.65 3.97 14.71
CA MET A 14 15.80 4.81 15.06
C MET A 14 15.38 6.13 15.70
N SER A 15 14.92 6.07 16.96
CA SER A 15 15.50 6.87 18.05
C SER A 15 14.89 6.57 19.43
N VAL A 16 15.18 5.40 20.04
CA VAL A 16 15.27 5.33 21.52
C VAL A 16 16.42 4.38 21.88
N PHE A 17 17.61 4.94 22.09
CA PHE A 17 18.70 4.38 22.91
C PHE A 17 18.77 2.84 23.13
N SER A 18 19.63 2.15 22.35
CA SER A 18 20.61 1.13 22.83
C SER A 18 21.35 0.60 21.59
N LYS A 19 22.69 0.55 21.45
CA LYS A 19 23.73 0.00 22.34
C LYS A 19 23.36 -1.36 22.96
N ARG A 20 22.96 -2.31 22.11
CA ARG A 20 22.98 -3.79 22.27
C ARG A 20 22.29 -4.34 21.02
N PHE A 21 22.93 -4.91 20.01
CA PHE A 21 23.78 -6.10 20.05
C PHE A 21 24.65 -6.14 18.78
N LEU A 22 25.96 -5.94 18.93
CA LEU A 22 26.87 -6.92 18.37
C LEU A 22 26.71 -8.18 19.26
N VAL A 23 26.71 -9.37 18.65
CA VAL A 23 26.66 -10.71 19.26
C VAL A 23 25.25 -11.26 19.59
N GLY A 24 24.77 -12.26 18.84
CA GLY A 24 23.71 -13.18 19.31
C GLY A 24 22.67 -13.63 18.26
N SER A 25 22.86 -14.86 17.74
CA SER A 25 21.96 -15.79 17.01
C SER A 25 20.94 -15.33 15.94
N LEU A 26 20.83 -16.16 14.90
CA LEU A 26 19.81 -16.13 13.85
C LEU A 26 18.41 -16.32 14.46
N GLU A 27 17.54 -15.33 14.32
CA GLU A 27 16.13 -15.43 14.71
C GLU A 27 15.35 -16.30 13.71
N ASP A 28 14.82 -17.42 14.18
CA ASP A 28 13.95 -18.31 13.41
C ASP A 28 12.52 -17.74 13.32
N LEU A 29 12.11 -17.30 12.12
CA LEU A 29 10.78 -16.74 11.85
C LEU A 29 9.64 -17.78 11.91
N SER A 30 9.95 -19.07 12.12
CA SER A 30 8.94 -20.07 12.49
C SER A 30 8.35 -19.81 13.89
N ARG A 31 9.13 -19.12 14.75
CA ARG A 31 8.80 -18.71 16.12
C ARG A 31 9.42 -17.34 16.42
N PRO A 32 8.91 -16.24 15.87
CA PRO A 32 9.43 -14.93 16.23
C PRO A 32 9.17 -14.66 17.71
N GLU A 33 10.18 -14.16 18.40
CA GLU A 33 10.05 -13.61 19.74
C GLU A 33 8.93 -12.55 19.73
N PRO A 34 8.10 -12.47 20.79
CA PRO A 34 7.10 -11.42 20.90
C PRO A 34 7.77 -10.06 20.80
N ILE A 35 7.29 -9.21 19.89
CA ILE A 35 7.70 -7.81 19.83
C ILE A 35 7.37 -7.20 21.20
N LYS A 36 8.39 -7.00 22.03
CA LYS A 36 8.23 -6.26 23.30
C LYS A 36 7.71 -4.89 22.91
N PRO A 37 6.55 -4.44 23.42
CA PRO A 37 5.95 -3.18 23.04
C PRO A 37 6.81 -2.05 23.62
N ARG A 38 7.88 -1.69 22.91
CA ARG A 38 8.63 -0.49 23.16
C ARG A 38 8.22 0.51 22.08
N VAL A 39 7.34 1.43 22.48
CA VAL A 39 7.06 2.74 21.90
C VAL A 39 6.21 2.83 20.61
N HIS A 40 6.00 1.78 19.82
CA HIS A 40 5.38 1.97 18.49
C HIS A 40 3.86 1.77 18.38
N THR A 41 3.16 1.38 19.45
CA THR A 41 1.73 1.01 19.40
C THR A 41 0.77 2.16 19.75
N LEU A 42 1.29 3.33 20.15
CA LEU A 42 0.47 4.43 20.70
C LEU A 42 0.18 5.58 19.72
N VAL A 43 0.72 5.56 18.50
CA VAL A 43 0.70 6.76 17.64
C VAL A 43 -0.52 6.86 16.71
N PHE A 44 -1.23 5.76 16.41
CA PHE A 44 -2.24 5.77 15.34
C PHE A 44 -3.67 5.36 15.72
N ASP A 45 -4.00 4.97 16.95
CA ASP A 45 -5.40 4.73 17.33
C ASP A 45 -5.91 5.70 18.42
N PRO A 46 -6.31 6.93 18.04
CA PRO A 46 -6.92 7.88 18.96
C PRO A 46 -8.42 7.63 19.20
N GLY A 47 -8.96 6.43 18.91
CA GLY A 47 -10.40 6.21 18.98
C GLY A 47 -11.13 6.59 17.69
N ILE A 48 -10.49 6.41 16.53
CA ILE A 48 -11.12 6.73 15.25
C ILE A 48 -12.36 5.86 15.04
N ASP A 49 -13.46 6.54 14.76
CA ASP A 49 -14.72 5.96 14.32
C ASP A 49 -14.69 5.82 12.80
N ALA A 50 -14.53 4.60 12.32
CA ALA A 50 -14.52 4.23 10.90
C ALA A 50 -14.90 2.75 10.74
N ASP A 51 -15.42 2.40 9.56
CA ASP A 51 -15.85 1.03 9.25
C ASP A 51 -14.67 0.14 8.85
N VAL A 52 -13.68 0.71 8.14
CA VAL A 52 -12.52 -0.02 7.60
C VAL A 52 -11.26 0.87 7.65
N CYS A 53 -10.12 0.27 8.00
CA CYS A 53 -8.80 0.89 7.91
C CYS A 53 -8.08 0.42 6.63
N VAL A 54 -7.55 1.34 5.83
CA VAL A 54 -6.79 1.06 4.61
C VAL A 54 -5.36 1.59 4.75
N VAL A 55 -4.40 0.67 4.60
CA VAL A 55 -2.97 0.95 4.65
C VAL A 55 -2.36 0.71 3.26
N ALA A 56 -2.06 1.80 2.56
CA ALA A 56 -1.55 1.79 1.18
C ALA A 56 -0.01 1.71 1.12
N GLY A 57 0.54 0.71 1.81
CA GLY A 57 1.95 0.34 1.77
C GLY A 57 2.88 1.13 2.68
N ASP A 58 4.05 0.54 2.91
CA ASP A 58 5.19 1.12 3.62
C ASP A 58 4.84 1.60 5.03
N PHE A 59 4.05 0.79 5.75
CA PHE A 59 3.72 1.04 7.15
C PHE A 59 4.94 0.82 8.05
N PHE A 60 5.61 -0.31 7.87
CA PHE A 60 6.87 -0.68 8.49
C PHE A 60 7.86 -1.07 7.38
N PRO A 61 9.19 -0.90 7.55
CA PRO A 61 10.18 -1.43 6.60
C PRO A 61 10.33 -2.97 6.66
N ASP A 62 9.21 -3.69 6.86
CA ASP A 62 9.11 -5.14 7.02
C ASP A 62 7.63 -5.56 6.97
N LEU A 63 7.21 -6.29 5.93
CA LEU A 63 5.80 -6.67 5.76
C LEU A 63 5.22 -7.50 6.92
N ILE A 64 6.02 -8.35 7.56
CA ILE A 64 5.55 -9.19 8.68
C ILE A 64 5.32 -8.30 9.89
N ARG A 65 6.24 -7.37 10.18
CA ARG A 65 6.07 -6.40 11.25
C ARG A 65 4.94 -5.42 10.96
N SER A 66 4.73 -5.03 9.69
CA SER A 66 3.57 -4.24 9.27
C SER A 66 2.28 -4.93 9.70
N VAL A 67 2.14 -6.23 9.43
CA VAL A 67 0.96 -7.01 9.86
C VAL A 67 0.84 -7.06 11.39
N GLU A 68 1.92 -7.32 12.11
CA GLU A 68 1.89 -7.42 13.59
C GLU A 68 1.56 -6.08 14.25
N ALA A 69 2.10 -4.98 13.73
CA ALA A 69 1.84 -3.64 14.24
C ALA A 69 0.40 -3.16 14.00
N LEU A 70 -0.34 -3.80 13.07
CA LEU A 70 -1.74 -3.50 12.78
C LEU A 70 -2.73 -4.32 13.61
N GLU A 71 -2.28 -5.29 14.42
CA GLU A 71 -3.14 -6.09 15.30
C GLU A 71 -4.06 -5.25 16.22
N PRO A 72 -3.60 -4.15 16.85
CA PRO A 72 -4.48 -3.35 17.70
C PRO A 72 -5.67 -2.76 16.93
N ILE A 73 -5.45 -2.32 15.69
CA ILE A 73 -6.51 -1.76 14.83
C ILE A 73 -7.46 -2.87 14.39
N SER A 74 -6.92 -4.06 14.06
CA SER A 74 -7.74 -5.19 13.59
C SER A 74 -8.71 -5.73 14.63
N LYS A 75 -8.46 -5.47 15.93
CA LYS A 75 -9.38 -5.77 17.04
C LYS A 75 -10.65 -4.92 17.02
N ARG A 76 -10.67 -3.80 16.29
CA ARG A 76 -11.79 -2.84 16.24
C ARG A 76 -12.50 -2.82 14.90
N MET A 77 -11.75 -2.91 13.81
CA MET A 77 -12.29 -2.81 12.44
C MET A 77 -11.44 -3.64 11.47
N PRO A 78 -12.00 -4.08 10.33
CA PRO A 78 -11.24 -4.69 9.27
C PRO A 78 -10.09 -3.80 8.78
N VAL A 79 -8.93 -4.41 8.56
CA VAL A 79 -7.74 -3.73 8.03
C VAL A 79 -7.41 -4.28 6.64
N ILE A 80 -7.26 -3.39 5.67
CA ILE A 80 -6.74 -3.72 4.35
C ILE A 80 -5.30 -3.23 4.27
N LEU A 81 -4.36 -4.16 4.06
CA LEU A 81 -2.95 -3.85 3.89
C LEU A 81 -2.52 -4.20 2.47
N VAL A 82 -2.16 -3.19 1.69
CA VAL A 82 -1.42 -3.39 0.45
C VAL A 82 0.07 -3.20 0.76
N PRO A 83 0.97 -4.15 0.42
CA PRO A 83 2.41 -3.96 0.60
C PRO A 83 2.93 -2.83 -0.28
N GLY A 84 3.84 -2.02 0.26
CA GLY A 84 4.72 -1.17 -0.53
C GLY A 84 6.01 -1.85 -0.94
N ASN A 85 6.96 -1.10 -1.49
CA ASN A 85 8.26 -1.64 -1.88
C ASN A 85 9.15 -1.89 -0.65
N ARG A 86 9.10 -1.02 0.37
CA ARG A 86 9.93 -1.15 1.59
C ARG A 86 9.47 -2.27 2.50
N ASP A 87 8.19 -2.66 2.42
CA ASP A 87 7.67 -3.87 3.06
C ASP A 87 8.44 -5.13 2.62
N TYR A 88 9.08 -5.10 1.44
CA TYR A 88 9.90 -6.20 0.90
C TYR A 88 11.41 -6.03 1.15
N TYR A 89 11.84 -5.01 1.89
CA TYR A 89 13.25 -4.80 2.17
C TYR A 89 13.74 -5.76 3.26
N ARG A 90 14.79 -6.51 2.94
CA ARG A 90 15.49 -7.37 3.92
C ARG A 90 17.01 -7.14 3.96
N GLY A 91 17.56 -6.52 2.92
CA GLY A 91 18.99 -6.29 2.79
C GLY A 91 19.77 -7.58 2.45
N PRO A 92 21.08 -7.46 2.19
CA PRO A 92 21.87 -8.56 1.62
C PRO A 92 22.14 -9.73 2.59
N PHE A 93 21.99 -9.52 3.90
CA PHE A 93 22.31 -10.52 4.92
C PHE A 93 21.14 -11.46 5.28
N ARG A 94 19.93 -11.22 4.72
CA ARG A 94 18.73 -12.06 4.91
C ARG A 94 17.86 -12.05 3.64
N PRO A 95 18.28 -12.65 2.51
CA PRO A 95 17.55 -12.55 1.24
C PRO A 95 16.28 -13.43 1.22
N ASP A 96 15.31 -13.12 2.07
CA ASP A 96 13.96 -13.67 1.91
C ASP A 96 13.33 -13.07 0.65
N THR A 97 12.69 -13.93 -0.13
CA THR A 97 12.09 -13.50 -1.40
C THR A 97 10.80 -12.74 -1.17
N LYS A 98 10.46 -11.82 -2.08
CA LYS A 98 9.16 -11.13 -2.13
C LYS A 98 7.99 -12.11 -1.90
N THR A 99 8.02 -13.25 -2.59
CA THR A 99 6.99 -14.30 -2.49
C THR A 99 6.95 -14.94 -1.11
N LYS A 100 8.11 -15.27 -0.52
CA LYS A 100 8.19 -15.86 0.82
C LYS A 100 7.63 -14.89 1.86
N LEU A 101 8.06 -13.62 1.82
CA LEU A 101 7.58 -12.57 2.73
C LEU A 101 6.07 -12.39 2.65
N LEU A 102 5.52 -12.26 1.43
CA LEU A 102 4.09 -12.17 1.23
C LEU A 102 3.34 -13.38 1.79
N SER A 103 3.87 -14.59 1.59
CA SER A 103 3.26 -15.82 2.11
C SER A 103 3.24 -15.85 3.64
N VAL A 104 4.33 -15.43 4.29
CA VAL A 104 4.44 -15.40 5.75
C VAL A 104 3.52 -14.34 6.32
N ALA A 105 3.50 -13.14 5.74
CA ALA A 105 2.62 -12.05 6.13
C ALA A 105 1.13 -12.43 6.03
N LYS A 106 0.70 -13.05 4.91
CA LYS A 106 -0.68 -13.56 4.76
C LYS A 106 -1.02 -14.61 5.83
N ARG A 107 -0.12 -15.54 6.15
CA ARG A 107 -0.34 -16.52 7.22
C ARG A 107 -0.42 -15.87 8.60
N ARG A 108 0.41 -14.86 8.87
CA ARG A 108 0.40 -14.08 10.12
C ARG A 108 -0.90 -13.30 10.26
N ALA A 109 -1.32 -12.60 9.20
CA ALA A 109 -2.57 -11.84 9.16
C ALA A 109 -3.77 -12.75 9.39
N LYS A 110 -3.79 -13.96 8.80
CA LYS A 110 -4.83 -14.95 9.07
C LYS A 110 -4.85 -15.43 10.53
N LYS A 111 -3.68 -15.57 11.17
CA LYS A 111 -3.58 -15.94 12.60
C LYS A 111 -4.08 -14.83 13.53
N ILE A 112 -3.76 -13.58 13.21
CA ILE A 112 -4.23 -12.40 13.97
C ILE A 112 -5.73 -12.18 13.76
N GLY A 113 -6.21 -12.38 12.54
CA GLY A 113 -7.60 -12.14 12.15
C GLY A 113 -7.85 -10.68 11.75
N ASN A 114 -8.88 -10.47 10.92
CA ASN A 114 -9.38 -9.16 10.50
C ASN A 114 -8.34 -8.24 9.79
N ILE A 115 -7.24 -8.83 9.29
CA ILE A 115 -6.24 -8.15 8.45
C ILE A 115 -6.20 -8.85 7.09
N HIS A 116 -6.44 -8.08 6.04
CA HIS A 116 -6.49 -8.52 4.64
C HIS A 116 -5.27 -7.99 3.90
N VAL A 117 -4.23 -8.83 3.77
CA VAL A 117 -3.02 -8.48 3.00
C VAL A 117 -3.26 -8.74 1.51
N LEU A 118 -3.33 -7.69 0.70
CA LEU A 118 -3.68 -7.75 -0.71
C LEU A 118 -2.47 -7.46 -1.61
N GLU A 119 -2.13 -8.42 -2.46
CA GLU A 119 -1.20 -8.25 -3.58
C GLU A 119 -1.74 -9.08 -4.72
N ASN A 120 -2.33 -8.39 -5.71
CA ASN A 120 -3.20 -8.97 -6.74
C ASN A 120 -4.30 -9.83 -6.11
N GLY A 121 -4.99 -9.23 -5.13
CA GLY A 121 -6.08 -9.86 -4.39
C GLY A 121 -7.22 -8.87 -4.14
N SER A 122 -8.39 -9.41 -3.85
CA SER A 122 -9.57 -8.63 -3.47
C SER A 122 -10.27 -9.20 -2.25
N VAL A 123 -11.04 -8.37 -1.55
CA VAL A 123 -11.90 -8.74 -0.43
C VAL A 123 -13.17 -7.89 -0.48
N VAL A 124 -14.29 -8.48 -0.08
CA VAL A 124 -15.57 -7.74 0.07
C VAL A 124 -15.81 -7.50 1.55
N ILE A 125 -16.07 -6.25 1.92
CA ILE A 125 -16.42 -5.83 3.28
C ILE A 125 -17.64 -4.93 3.15
N ASP A 126 -18.73 -5.28 3.84
CA ASP A 126 -20.00 -4.55 3.84
C ASP A 126 -20.49 -4.15 2.44
N GLY A 127 -20.45 -5.11 1.51
CA GLY A 127 -20.87 -4.93 0.11
C GLY A 127 -19.89 -4.14 -0.77
N THR A 128 -18.80 -3.60 -0.21
CA THR A 128 -17.76 -2.90 -0.97
C THR A 128 -16.62 -3.84 -1.33
N THR A 129 -16.24 -3.89 -2.60
CA THR A 129 -15.09 -4.67 -3.07
C THR A 129 -13.82 -3.83 -3.03
N PHE A 130 -12.84 -4.29 -2.27
CA PHE A 130 -11.51 -3.71 -2.23
C PHE A 130 -10.55 -4.55 -3.07
N ILE A 131 -9.83 -3.92 -3.99
CA ILE A 131 -8.90 -4.56 -4.92
C ILE A 131 -7.50 -4.01 -4.64
N GLY A 132 -6.56 -4.86 -4.24
CA GLY A 132 -5.27 -4.41 -3.74
C GLY A 132 -4.07 -4.98 -4.51
N SER A 133 -3.11 -4.11 -4.83
CA SER A 133 -1.77 -4.51 -5.27
C SER A 133 -0.74 -3.43 -4.98
N THR A 134 0.52 -3.80 -4.72
CA THR A 134 1.64 -2.85 -4.73
C THR A 134 1.66 -2.01 -6.03
N LEU A 135 1.08 -2.56 -7.10
CA LEU A 135 0.95 -2.03 -8.46
C LEU A 135 2.27 -1.95 -9.21
N TRP A 136 3.36 -1.56 -8.55
CA TRP A 136 4.68 -1.34 -9.17
C TRP A 136 4.61 -0.33 -10.33
N THR A 137 5.76 0.02 -10.88
CA THR A 137 5.86 1.03 -11.93
C THR A 137 6.21 0.40 -13.27
N ASP A 138 5.58 0.88 -14.34
CA ASP A 138 5.93 0.53 -15.70
C ASP A 138 7.25 1.18 -16.12
N LEU A 139 8.33 0.41 -16.21
CA LEU A 139 9.65 0.93 -16.53
C LEU A 139 10.04 0.74 -18.00
N ARG A 140 9.11 0.35 -18.89
CA ARG A 140 9.42 0.08 -20.30
C ARG A 140 9.95 1.30 -21.06
N GLY A 141 9.61 2.51 -20.61
CA GLY A 141 10.11 3.76 -21.19
C GLY A 141 11.45 4.24 -20.62
N VAL A 142 12.02 3.56 -19.63
CA VAL A 142 13.26 3.96 -18.95
C VAL A 142 14.43 3.15 -19.48
N THR A 143 15.29 3.78 -20.28
CA THR A 143 16.35 3.09 -21.02
C THR A 143 17.75 3.26 -20.43
N ASP A 144 17.99 4.30 -19.62
CA ASP A 144 19.30 4.56 -19.02
C ASP A 144 19.49 3.72 -17.74
N PRO A 145 20.45 2.77 -17.73
CA PRO A 145 20.72 1.93 -16.57
C PRO A 145 21.16 2.70 -15.32
N ALA A 146 21.82 3.86 -15.49
CA ALA A 146 22.29 4.68 -14.38
C ALA A 146 21.13 5.19 -13.51
N VAL A 147 19.94 5.31 -14.11
CA VAL A 147 18.72 5.69 -13.41
C VAL A 147 18.31 4.62 -12.40
N PHE A 148 18.62 3.33 -12.63
CA PHE A 148 18.24 2.21 -11.76
C PHE A 148 19.23 1.92 -10.62
N GLU A 149 20.52 2.21 -10.81
CA GLU A 149 21.57 1.91 -9.83
C GLU A 149 21.32 2.44 -8.40
N PRO A 150 20.82 3.67 -8.19
CA PRO A 150 20.59 4.18 -6.83
C PRO A 150 19.39 3.53 -6.14
N TRP A 151 18.53 2.80 -6.84
CA TRP A 151 17.26 2.32 -6.30
C TRP A 151 17.43 1.14 -5.35
N ASN A 152 16.93 1.34 -4.13
CA ASN A 152 16.96 0.32 -3.09
C ASN A 152 16.15 -0.93 -3.47
N ASP A 153 15.12 -0.81 -4.30
CA ASP A 153 14.29 -1.94 -4.74
C ASP A 153 15.15 -3.02 -5.40
N PHE A 154 16.05 -2.62 -6.31
CA PHE A 154 16.93 -3.55 -7.03
C PHE A 154 18.16 -3.99 -6.22
N ARG A 155 18.37 -3.41 -5.02
CA ARG A 155 19.45 -3.77 -4.10
C ARG A 155 18.99 -4.62 -2.92
N LYS A 156 17.75 -4.42 -2.44
CA LYS A 156 17.24 -4.94 -1.17
C LYS A 156 16.11 -5.96 -1.34
N ILE A 157 15.48 -6.05 -2.51
CA ILE A 157 14.42 -7.01 -2.81
C ILE A 157 15.00 -8.18 -3.60
N PHE A 158 14.56 -9.39 -3.26
CA PHE A 158 14.97 -10.64 -3.89
C PHE A 158 13.76 -11.38 -4.46
N VAL A 159 13.89 -11.94 -5.67
CA VAL A 159 12.88 -12.83 -6.27
C VAL A 159 13.21 -14.30 -6.01
N LYS A 160 14.49 -14.61 -5.86
CA LYS A 160 15.05 -15.88 -5.37
C LYS A 160 16.17 -15.55 -4.37
N PRO A 161 16.55 -16.48 -3.48
CA PRO A 161 17.59 -16.20 -2.47
C PRO A 161 18.90 -15.65 -3.03
N ASP A 162 19.24 -16.03 -4.26
CA ASP A 162 20.44 -15.66 -5.01
C ASP A 162 20.17 -14.63 -6.13
N GLN A 163 18.92 -14.22 -6.33
CA GLN A 163 18.52 -13.36 -7.44
C GLN A 163 17.78 -12.12 -6.96
N ARG A 164 18.40 -10.95 -7.18
CA ARG A 164 17.81 -9.64 -6.90
C ARG A 164 16.62 -9.35 -7.81
N PHE A 165 15.71 -8.52 -7.30
CA PHE A 165 14.68 -7.88 -8.09
C PHE A 165 15.34 -6.94 -9.11
N THR A 166 14.77 -6.86 -10.31
CA THR A 166 15.33 -6.07 -11.42
C THR A 166 14.23 -5.22 -12.06
N PRO A 167 14.56 -4.20 -12.86
CA PRO A 167 13.57 -3.41 -13.60
C PRO A 167 12.62 -4.27 -14.45
N ALA A 168 13.13 -5.35 -15.06
CA ALA A 168 12.31 -6.31 -15.80
C ALA A 168 11.35 -7.11 -14.89
N HIS A 169 11.76 -7.45 -13.66
CA HIS A 169 10.84 -8.05 -12.68
C HIS A 169 9.74 -7.07 -12.27
N GLN A 170 10.08 -5.80 -12.08
CA GLN A 170 9.14 -4.75 -11.71
C GLN A 170 8.09 -4.51 -12.80
N THR A 171 8.53 -4.33 -14.04
CA THR A 171 7.62 -4.18 -15.20
C THR A 171 6.68 -5.38 -15.32
N ARG A 172 7.19 -6.61 -15.18
CA ARG A 172 6.33 -7.81 -15.20
C ARG A 172 5.36 -7.85 -14.03
N ALA A 173 5.76 -7.36 -12.86
CA ALA A 173 4.86 -7.25 -11.70
C ALA A 173 3.76 -6.22 -11.98
N PHE A 174 4.11 -5.06 -12.52
CA PHE A 174 3.15 -4.04 -12.96
C PHE A 174 2.13 -4.58 -13.94
N LEU A 175 2.56 -5.25 -15.01
CA LEU A 175 1.65 -5.79 -16.01
C LEU A 175 0.68 -6.82 -15.41
N ARG A 176 1.13 -7.65 -14.44
CA ARG A 176 0.25 -8.57 -13.72
C ARG A 176 -0.75 -7.84 -12.83
N SER A 177 -0.31 -6.80 -12.13
CA SER A 177 -1.16 -5.99 -11.27
C SER A 177 -2.23 -5.24 -12.05
N LYS A 178 -1.82 -4.60 -13.16
CA LYS A 178 -2.74 -3.95 -14.10
C LYS A 178 -3.78 -4.95 -14.63
N ALA A 179 -3.35 -6.11 -15.11
CA ALA A 179 -4.26 -7.13 -15.63
C ALA A 179 -5.23 -7.65 -14.56
N TYR A 180 -4.77 -7.82 -13.32
CA TYR A 180 -5.61 -8.22 -12.20
C TYR A 180 -6.67 -7.17 -11.87
N ILE A 181 -6.26 -5.91 -11.72
CA ILE A 181 -7.17 -4.79 -11.45
C ILE A 181 -8.21 -4.67 -12.57
N ASP A 182 -7.78 -4.66 -13.84
CA ASP A 182 -8.66 -4.60 -15.00
C ASP A 182 -9.68 -5.76 -15.00
N ALA A 183 -9.25 -6.97 -14.64
CA ALA A 183 -10.13 -8.14 -14.60
C ALA A 183 -11.14 -8.07 -13.43
N GLU A 184 -10.73 -7.65 -12.24
CA GLU A 184 -11.63 -7.50 -11.09
C GLU A 184 -12.68 -6.40 -11.33
N LEU A 185 -12.28 -5.28 -11.95
CA LEU A 185 -13.18 -4.17 -12.30
C LEU A 185 -14.17 -4.52 -13.41
N LYS A 186 -13.90 -5.54 -14.24
CA LYS A 186 -14.84 -6.01 -15.28
C LYS A 186 -15.85 -7.04 -14.80
N LYS A 187 -15.70 -7.56 -13.59
CA LYS A 187 -16.71 -8.48 -13.02
C LYS A 187 -18.07 -7.78 -12.90
N PRO A 188 -19.19 -8.51 -12.81
CA PRO A 188 -20.48 -7.91 -12.48
C PRO A 188 -20.39 -7.08 -11.18
N LYS A 189 -20.93 -5.87 -11.21
CA LYS A 189 -20.84 -4.94 -10.08
C LYS A 189 -21.95 -5.23 -9.07
N THR A 190 -21.58 -5.69 -7.88
CA THR A 190 -22.51 -5.99 -6.78
C THR A 190 -22.55 -4.90 -5.71
N GLY A 191 -21.71 -3.87 -5.85
CA GLY A 191 -21.56 -2.76 -4.92
C GLY A 191 -20.41 -1.83 -5.31
N PRO A 192 -20.05 -0.86 -4.46
CA PRO A 192 -18.92 0.03 -4.69
C PRO A 192 -17.60 -0.72 -4.82
N ARG A 193 -16.66 -0.13 -5.56
CA ARG A 193 -15.30 -0.64 -5.76
C ARG A 193 -14.26 0.38 -5.35
N VAL A 194 -13.33 -0.07 -4.52
CA VAL A 194 -12.18 0.71 -4.08
C VAL A 194 -10.92 -0.01 -4.52
N VAL A 195 -10.09 0.65 -5.33
CA VAL A 195 -8.76 0.14 -5.64
C VAL A 195 -7.77 0.70 -4.62
N VAL A 196 -6.85 -0.13 -4.16
CA VAL A 196 -5.78 0.25 -3.25
C VAL A 196 -4.45 -0.11 -3.88
N SER A 197 -3.56 0.88 -4.02
CA SER A 197 -2.19 0.64 -4.49
C SER A 197 -1.15 1.27 -3.62
N HIS A 198 0.09 0.79 -3.68
CA HIS A 198 1.18 1.58 -3.13
C HIS A 198 1.65 2.63 -4.12
N THR A 199 1.84 2.25 -5.38
CA THR A 199 2.31 3.17 -6.45
C THR A 199 1.19 4.11 -6.91
N ILE A 200 1.54 5.34 -7.33
CA ILE A 200 0.59 6.36 -7.79
C ILE A 200 -0.04 5.90 -9.11
N PRO A 201 -1.38 5.82 -9.21
CA PRO A 201 -2.04 5.25 -10.38
C PRO A 201 -2.30 6.26 -11.51
N HIS A 202 -2.17 7.58 -11.24
CA HIS A 202 -2.62 8.59 -12.18
C HIS A 202 -1.82 9.90 -12.04
N PRO A 203 -1.50 10.61 -13.14
CA PRO A 203 -0.75 11.87 -13.11
C PRO A 203 -1.36 12.95 -12.19
N ALA A 204 -2.70 13.05 -12.15
CA ALA A 204 -3.39 14.01 -11.28
C ALA A 204 -3.17 13.78 -9.77
N GLY A 205 -2.69 12.61 -9.36
CA GLY A 205 -2.36 12.31 -7.96
C GLY A 205 -0.89 12.55 -7.61
N VAL A 206 -0.05 12.90 -8.58
CA VAL A 206 1.39 13.09 -8.38
C VAL A 206 1.64 14.40 -7.64
N SER A 207 2.39 14.34 -6.54
CA SER A 207 2.84 15.53 -5.83
C SER A 207 3.64 16.46 -6.76
N PRO A 208 3.35 17.78 -6.78
CA PRO A 208 4.14 18.75 -7.51
C PRO A 208 5.63 18.76 -7.10
N ARG A 209 5.96 18.29 -5.89
CA ARG A 209 7.34 18.16 -5.40
C ARG A 209 8.15 17.11 -6.18
N PHE A 210 7.50 16.28 -7.00
CA PHE A 210 8.18 15.41 -7.94
C PHE A 210 8.59 16.10 -9.25
N ALA A 211 8.09 17.30 -9.57
CA ALA A 211 8.37 17.96 -10.85
C ALA A 211 9.86 18.21 -11.09
N ASP A 212 10.61 18.54 -10.03
CA ASP A 212 12.05 18.74 -10.07
C ASP A 212 12.85 17.47 -9.72
N ASN A 213 12.16 16.34 -9.56
CA ASN A 213 12.75 15.10 -9.09
C ASN A 213 12.87 14.11 -10.25
N ALA A 214 14.11 13.87 -10.71
CA ALA A 214 14.43 12.85 -11.70
C ALA A 214 13.93 11.44 -11.33
N PHE A 215 13.59 11.20 -10.06
CA PHE A 215 13.04 9.95 -9.55
C PHE A 215 11.51 9.82 -9.69
N GLY A 216 10.78 10.87 -10.11
CA GLY A 216 9.32 10.84 -10.27
C GLY A 216 8.81 9.73 -11.20
N VAL A 217 9.63 9.34 -12.19
CA VAL A 217 9.35 8.26 -13.16
C VAL A 217 9.15 6.90 -12.51
N PHE A 218 9.61 6.70 -11.28
CA PHE A 218 9.51 5.41 -10.58
C PHE A 218 8.28 5.29 -9.70
N PHE A 219 7.46 6.33 -9.62
CA PHE A 219 6.37 6.38 -8.67
C PHE A 219 5.00 6.52 -9.32
N ASN A 220 4.94 6.78 -10.63
CA ASN A 220 3.71 7.06 -11.34
C ASN A 220 3.40 6.02 -12.43
N ASN A 221 2.11 5.77 -12.58
CA ASN A 221 1.52 5.12 -13.74
C ASN A 221 0.43 6.03 -14.30
N ASP A 222 -0.06 5.70 -15.50
CA ASP A 222 -1.18 6.41 -16.11
C ASP A 222 -2.35 5.46 -16.40
N PHE A 223 -3.35 5.53 -15.53
CA PHE A 223 -4.63 4.81 -15.66
C PHE A 223 -5.75 5.70 -16.21
N SER A 224 -5.44 6.84 -16.86
CA SER A 224 -6.41 7.76 -17.48
C SER A 224 -7.53 7.04 -18.24
N ASN A 225 -7.15 6.09 -19.12
CA ASN A 225 -8.11 5.33 -19.93
C ASN A 225 -9.04 4.44 -19.09
N LEU A 226 -8.53 3.83 -18.01
CA LEU A 226 -9.36 3.03 -17.10
C LEU A 226 -10.32 3.94 -16.32
N LEU A 227 -9.85 5.08 -15.83
CA LEU A 227 -10.66 6.02 -15.04
C LEU A 227 -11.72 6.75 -15.88
N ALA A 228 -11.49 6.87 -17.20
CA ALA A 228 -12.48 7.37 -18.15
C ALA A 228 -13.52 6.31 -18.59
N SER A 229 -13.30 5.03 -18.28
CA SER A 229 -14.19 3.94 -18.67
C SER A 229 -15.38 3.75 -17.72
N ALA A 230 -16.39 3.00 -18.17
CA ALA A 230 -17.52 2.60 -17.32
C ALA A 230 -17.11 1.73 -16.12
N ASP A 231 -15.96 1.04 -16.22
CA ASP A 231 -15.41 0.13 -15.21
C ASP A 231 -14.65 0.87 -14.09
N ALA A 232 -14.51 2.19 -14.19
CA ALA A 232 -13.77 2.99 -13.22
C ALA A 232 -14.29 2.82 -11.78
N PRO A 233 -13.40 2.63 -10.79
CA PRO A 233 -13.79 2.46 -9.40
C PRO A 233 -14.33 3.76 -8.79
N GLU A 234 -15.11 3.68 -7.72
CA GLU A 234 -15.56 4.86 -6.98
C GLU A 234 -14.40 5.60 -6.31
N ALA A 235 -13.41 4.87 -5.81
CA ALA A 235 -12.22 5.45 -5.19
C ALA A 235 -10.96 4.66 -5.51
N TRP A 236 -9.83 5.36 -5.51
CA TRP A 236 -8.50 4.76 -5.57
C TRP A 236 -7.62 5.36 -4.48
N ILE A 237 -7.28 4.55 -3.48
CA ILE A 237 -6.43 4.94 -2.36
C ILE A 237 -5.00 4.50 -2.70
N PHE A 238 -4.04 5.43 -2.62
CA PHE A 238 -2.66 5.13 -2.97
C PHE A 238 -1.63 5.74 -2.00
N GLY A 239 -0.43 5.18 -2.01
CA GLY A 239 0.72 5.68 -1.25
C GLY A 239 1.83 6.22 -2.15
N ASN A 240 3.08 6.08 -1.70
CA ASN A 240 4.30 6.40 -2.46
C ASN A 240 4.31 7.82 -3.06
N ASN A 241 3.56 8.72 -2.43
CA ASN A 241 3.48 10.13 -2.76
C ASN A 241 4.13 10.93 -1.63
N LEU A 242 4.58 12.16 -1.92
CA LEU A 242 5.18 13.03 -0.92
C LEU A 242 4.17 13.88 -0.16
N ASP A 243 3.02 14.17 -0.78
CA ASP A 243 1.95 14.98 -0.20
C ASP A 243 0.62 14.21 -0.23
N GLY A 244 -0.35 14.69 0.53
CA GLY A 244 -1.72 14.21 0.44
C GLY A 244 -2.35 14.48 -0.93
N CYS A 245 -3.30 13.65 -1.32
CA CYS A 245 -4.10 13.81 -2.53
C CYS A 245 -5.57 13.58 -2.20
N ASP A 246 -6.43 14.46 -2.71
CA ASP A 246 -7.89 14.29 -2.69
C ASP A 246 -8.45 14.99 -3.93
N VAL A 247 -8.49 14.26 -5.05
CA VAL A 247 -8.83 14.79 -6.37
C VAL A 247 -9.84 13.89 -7.05
N GLN A 248 -10.83 14.48 -7.71
CA GLN A 248 -11.80 13.74 -8.52
C GLN A 248 -11.29 13.62 -9.97
N VAL A 249 -11.19 12.39 -10.49
CA VAL A 249 -10.87 12.10 -11.89
C VAL A 249 -11.99 11.25 -12.48
N GLY A 250 -12.80 11.85 -13.35
CA GLY A 250 -14.04 11.22 -13.82
C GLY A 250 -14.92 10.84 -12.63
N ARG A 251 -15.26 9.55 -12.50
CA ARG A 251 -16.04 9.03 -11.36
C ARG A 251 -15.19 8.55 -10.17
N THR A 252 -13.87 8.49 -10.33
CA THR A 252 -12.97 7.98 -9.30
C THR A 252 -12.42 9.11 -8.44
N ARG A 253 -12.55 8.98 -7.12
CA ARG A 253 -11.87 9.84 -6.16
C ARG A 253 -10.48 9.27 -5.86
N LEU A 254 -9.43 10.01 -6.24
CA LEU A 254 -8.03 9.68 -5.97
C LEU A 254 -7.63 10.20 -4.59
N LEU A 255 -7.17 9.30 -3.73
CA LEU A 255 -6.94 9.57 -2.31
C LEU A 255 -5.55 9.13 -1.87
N SER A 256 -4.79 10.01 -1.22
CA SER A 256 -3.52 9.67 -0.58
C SER A 256 -3.34 10.48 0.69
N ASN A 257 -2.79 9.85 1.72
CA ASN A 257 -2.45 10.47 3.00
C ASN A 257 -1.14 9.87 3.51
N PRO A 258 0.00 10.16 2.86
CA PRO A 258 1.30 9.64 3.26
C PRO A 258 1.84 10.43 4.45
N HIS A 259 2.48 9.77 5.42
CA HIS A 259 3.24 10.48 6.45
C HIS A 259 4.64 10.87 5.95
N GLY A 260 5.28 9.96 5.22
CA GLY A 260 6.66 10.11 4.75
C GLY A 260 7.67 9.90 5.87
N HIS A 261 8.94 10.17 5.60
CA HIS A 261 10.01 10.02 6.58
C HIS A 261 9.95 11.06 7.70
N VAL A 262 10.47 10.71 8.89
CA VAL A 262 10.83 11.72 9.88
C VAL A 262 12.17 12.33 9.48
N LEU A 263 12.16 13.64 9.24
CA LEU A 263 13.34 14.41 8.84
C LEU A 263 14.27 14.62 10.05
N LYS A 264 15.51 15.08 9.79
CA LYS A 264 16.51 15.32 10.85
C LYS A 264 16.06 16.31 11.93
N ASN A 265 15.13 17.20 11.60
CA ASN A 265 14.54 18.17 12.52
C ASN A 265 13.34 17.61 13.31
N GLY A 266 13.02 16.32 13.18
CA GLY A 266 11.91 15.66 13.86
C GLY A 266 10.54 15.85 13.21
N GLN A 267 10.43 16.63 12.13
CA GLN A 267 9.17 16.83 11.41
C GLN A 267 8.92 15.69 10.41
N ALA A 268 7.63 15.45 10.12
CA ALA A 268 7.25 14.56 9.02
C ALA A 268 7.58 15.20 7.66
N GLU A 269 7.99 14.38 6.70
CA GLU A 269 8.26 14.77 5.31
C GLU A 269 7.00 15.30 4.60
N ASN A 270 5.83 14.78 4.99
CA ASN A 270 4.54 15.41 4.70
C ASN A 270 4.04 16.18 5.92
N PRO A 271 4.17 17.51 5.96
CA PRO A 271 3.66 18.33 7.07
C PRO A 271 2.12 18.33 7.15
N ASN A 272 1.42 17.92 6.08
CA ASN A 272 -0.04 17.88 6.00
C ASN A 272 -0.62 16.50 6.29
N PHE A 273 0.20 15.53 6.73
CA PHE A 273 -0.32 14.23 7.14
C PHE A 273 -1.35 14.38 8.25
N ASN A 274 -2.50 13.74 8.08
CA ASN A 274 -3.56 13.74 9.08
C ASN A 274 -3.83 12.31 9.54
N VAL A 275 -3.44 11.99 10.77
CA VAL A 275 -3.66 10.67 11.38
C VAL A 275 -5.15 10.30 11.44
N ASN A 276 -6.04 11.28 11.50
CA ASN A 276 -7.50 11.09 11.60
C ASN A 276 -8.19 11.18 10.24
N LYS A 277 -7.45 11.21 9.13
CA LYS A 277 -8.02 11.39 7.79
C LYS A 277 -8.94 10.23 7.44
N THR A 278 -10.22 10.54 7.29
CA THR A 278 -11.23 9.61 6.79
C THR A 278 -11.85 10.16 5.51
N PHE A 279 -12.52 9.30 4.76
CA PHE A 279 -13.48 9.74 3.75
C PHE A 279 -14.71 8.83 3.78
N GLU A 280 -15.84 9.38 3.35
CA GLU A 280 -17.05 8.60 3.17
C GLU A 280 -17.19 8.17 1.72
N LEU A 281 -17.27 6.86 1.52
CA LEU A 281 -17.67 6.27 0.25
C LEU A 281 -19.19 6.40 0.14
N GLY A 282 -19.63 7.30 -0.73
CA GLY A 282 -21.05 7.54 -0.99
C GLY A 282 -21.75 6.30 -1.54
N ALA A 283 -23.04 6.15 -1.17
CA ALA A 283 -23.90 5.14 -1.78
C ALA A 283 -24.11 5.47 -3.27
N ILE A 284 -24.03 4.46 -4.13
CA ILE A 284 -24.45 4.62 -5.53
C ILE A 284 -25.97 4.82 -5.50
N ALA A 285 -26.46 5.98 -5.95
CA ALA A 285 -27.85 6.10 -6.34
C ALA A 285 -28.12 5.06 -7.43
N GLN A 286 -29.00 4.09 -7.15
CA GLN A 286 -29.50 3.21 -8.18
C GLN A 286 -30.15 4.08 -9.25
N THR A 287 -29.59 4.08 -10.46
CA THR A 287 -30.27 4.68 -11.62
C THR A 287 -31.61 3.96 -11.79
N PRO A 288 -32.74 4.68 -11.92
CA PRO A 288 -34.09 4.08 -11.99
C PRO A 288 -34.35 3.13 -13.18
N GLU A 289 -33.38 2.83 -14.04
CA GLU A 289 -33.58 2.14 -15.32
C GLU A 289 -33.75 0.61 -15.22
N GLN A 290 -33.78 0.02 -14.01
CA GLN A 290 -34.02 -1.42 -13.85
C GLN A 290 -35.36 -1.80 -13.20
N GLN A 291 -36.27 -0.85 -12.96
CA GLN A 291 -37.64 -1.16 -12.51
C GLN A 291 -38.71 -1.10 -13.62
N GLY A 292 -38.35 -0.74 -14.85
CA GLY A 292 -39.29 -0.58 -15.97
C GLY A 292 -39.21 -1.68 -17.03
N MET A 293 -39.27 -2.96 -16.66
CA MET A 293 -39.40 -4.05 -17.66
C MET A 293 -40.10 -5.30 -17.11
N LEU A 294 -41.08 -5.11 -16.24
CA LEU A 294 -42.10 -6.11 -15.91
C LEU A 294 -43.41 -5.35 -15.63
N GLY A 295 -44.10 -4.97 -16.71
CA GLY A 295 -45.44 -4.39 -16.71
C GLY A 295 -46.16 -4.85 -17.95
#